data_AF-A0A932X9S4-F1
#
_entry.id   AF-A0A932X9S4-F1
#
_cell.length_a   1.000
_cell.length_b   1.000
_cell.length_c   1.000
_cell.angle_alpha   90.00
_cell.angle_beta   90.00
_cell.angle_gamma   90.00
#
_symmetry.space_group_name_H-M   'P 1'
#
loop_
_entity.id
_entity.type
_entity.pdbx_description
1 polymer ?
#
loop_
_entity_poly.entity_id
_entity_poly.type
_entity_poly.pdbx_seq_one_letter_code
_entity_poly.pdbx_strand_id
1 'polypeptide(L)' 'MSVGHVARVTEEAGIATVIIATETFRDRLEAMKVPRLLSTPFWMGHPLGRAGDGETQRETLLTALKMLTSDG' A
#
# COMPACT_ATOMS: atom_id res chain seq x y z
N MET A 1 8.50 -6.35 -13.98
CA MET A 1 7.22 -6.25 -13.25
C MET A 1 7.48 -5.68 -11.86
N SER A 2 6.67 -4.74 -11.39
CA SER A 2 6.75 -4.15 -10.04
C SER A 2 5.40 -4.29 -9.33
N VAL A 3 5.34 -4.01 -8.02
CA VAL A 3 4.09 -4.06 -7.23
C VAL A 3 2.96 -3.21 -7.83
N GLY A 4 3.28 -2.04 -8.39
CA GLY A 4 2.29 -1.20 -9.06
C GLY A 4 1.72 -1.80 -10.36
N HIS A 5 2.52 -2.57 -11.10
CA HIS A 5 2.04 -3.28 -12.28
C HIS A 5 1.07 -4.40 -11.90
N VAL A 6 1.38 -5.13 -10.82
CA VAL A 6 0.51 -6.19 -10.31
C VAL A 6 -0.81 -5.61 -9.83
N ALA A 7 -0.77 -4.53 -9.04
CA ALA A 7 -1.97 -3.86 -8.55
C ALA A 7 -2.90 -3.42 -9.70
N ARG A 8 -2.35 -2.79 -10.74
CA ARG A 8 -3.15 -2.39 -11.91
C ARG A 8 -3.84 -3.58 -12.59
N VAL A 9 -3.10 -4.65 -12.87
CA VAL A 9 -3.67 -5.86 -13.52
C VAL A 9 -4.77 -6.49 -12.66
N THR A 10 -4.57 -6.53 -11.34
CA THR A 10 -5.57 -7.07 -10.40
C THR A 10 -6.84 -6.20 -10.37
N GLU A 11 -6.71 -4.88 -10.45
CA GLU A 11 -7.83 -3.93 -10.48
C GLU A 11 -8.59 -3.97 -11.80
N GLU A 12 -7.89 -4.09 -12.92
CA GLU A 12 -8.50 -4.31 -14.24
C GLU A 12 -9.30 -5.61 -14.29
N ALA A 13 -8.97 -6.60 -13.46
CA ALA A 13 -9.73 -7.83 -13.28
C ALA A 13 -10.91 -7.71 -12.28
N GLY A 14 -11.19 -6.51 -11.76
CA GLY A 14 -12.30 -6.24 -10.84
C GLY A 14 -12.01 -6.57 -9.37
N ILE A 15 -10.73 -6.76 -9.01
CA ILE A 15 -10.32 -7.04 -7.63
C ILE A 15 -9.68 -5.77 -7.05
N ALA A 16 -10.33 -5.15 -6.06
CA ALA A 16 -9.83 -3.96 -5.40
C ALA A 16 -8.53 -4.22 -4.63
N THR A 17 -7.57 -3.30 -4.74
CA THR A 17 -6.24 -3.37 -4.14
C THR A 17 -5.84 -2.06 -3.47
N VAL A 18 -4.90 -2.15 -2.53
CA VAL A 18 -4.20 -1.03 -1.91
C VAL A 18 -2.73 -1.39 -1.80
N ILE A 19 -1.83 -0.48 -2.18
CA ILE A 19 -0.40 -0.67 -2.02
C ILE A 19 0.03 -0.04 -0.71
N ILE A 20 0.69 -0.83 0.16
CA ILE A 20 1.39 -0.31 1.35
C ILE A 20 2.87 -0.25 1.01
N ALA A 21 3.46 0.95 1.06
CA ALA A 21 4.86 1.15 0.74
C ALA A 21 5.53 2.11 1.73
N THR A 22 6.85 2.07 1.80
CA THR A 22 7.64 3.06 2.53
C THR A 22 7.73 4.36 1.73
N GLU A 23 7.83 5.49 2.42
CA GLU A 23 7.87 6.83 1.81
C GLU A 23 8.91 6.98 0.69
N THR A 24 10.05 6.27 0.78
CA THR A 24 11.10 6.23 -0.26
C THR A 24 10.60 5.82 -1.66
N PHE A 25 9.45 5.15 -1.77
CA PHE A 25 8.88 4.72 -3.06
C PHE A 25 7.69 5.55 -3.54
N ARG A 26 7.27 6.58 -2.79
CA ARG A 26 6.09 7.40 -3.09
C ARG A 26 6.12 7.92 -4.53
N ASP A 27 7.15 8.71 -4.88
CA ASP A 27 7.23 9.38 -6.18
C ASP A 27 7.14 8.38 -7.34
N ARG A 28 7.78 7.22 -7.19
CA ARG A 28 7.75 6.16 -8.22
C ARG A 28 6.36 5.56 -8.36
N LEU A 29 5.65 5.32 -7.26
CA LEU A 29 4.30 4.73 -7.27
C LEU A 29 3.24 5.74 -7.74
N GLU A 30 3.39 7.02 -7.39
CA GLU A 30 2.54 8.10 -7.86
C GLU A 30 2.72 8.35 -9.36
N ALA A 31 3.95 8.32 -9.87
CA ALA A 31 4.22 8.39 -11.32
C ALA A 31 3.59 7.22 -12.09
N MET A 32 3.42 6.06 -11.43
CA MET A 32 2.70 4.91 -11.98
C MET A 32 1.17 5.04 -11.89
N LYS A 33 0.63 6.09 -11.26
CA LYS A 33 -0.82 6.33 -11.09
C LYS A 33 -1.54 5.09 -10.53
N VAL A 34 -1.00 4.53 -9.44
CA VAL A 34 -1.63 3.39 -8.77
C VAL A 34 -2.95 3.82 -8.11
N PRO A 35 -3.99 2.96 -8.07
CA PRO A 35 -5.32 3.38 -7.63
C PRO A 35 -5.37 3.87 -6.18
N ARG A 36 -4.68 3.17 -5.27
CA ARG A 36 -4.67 3.44 -3.83
C ARG A 36 -3.27 3.17 -3.27
N LEU A 37 -2.70 4.18 -2.61
CA LEU A 37 -1.37 4.12 -1.99
C LEU A 37 -1.43 4.57 -0.53
N LEU A 38 -1.10 3.66 0.39
CA LEU A 38 -0.77 3.98 1.77
C LEU A 38 0.75 4.06 1.91
N SER A 39 1.26 5.28 2.10
CA SER A 39 2.67 5.47 2.41
C SER A 39 2.91 5.43 3.91
N THR A 40 4.01 4.82 4.31
CA THR A 40 4.39 4.64 5.71
C THR A 40 5.75 5.27 6.00
N PRO A 41 5.96 5.81 7.21
CA PRO A 41 7.19 6.53 7.56
C PRO A 41 8.36 5.59 7.91
N PHE A 42 8.22 4.29 7.69
CA PHE A 42 9.20 3.30 8.13
C PHE A 42 10.37 3.16 7.16
N TRP A 43 11.45 2.54 7.67
CA TRP A 43 12.65 2.25 6.89
C TRP A 43 12.35 1.30 5.73
N MET A 44 13.10 1.47 4.64
CA MET A 44 13.03 0.61 3.46
C MET A 44 13.13 -0.87 3.87
N GLY A 45 12.24 -1.69 3.30
CA GLY A 45 12.12 -3.12 3.65
C GLY A 45 11.18 -3.42 4.81
N HIS A 46 10.70 -2.39 5.53
CA HIS A 46 9.82 -2.54 6.68
C HIS A 46 8.52 -1.72 6.54
N PRO A 47 7.71 -1.90 5.48
CA PRO A 47 6.50 -1.10 5.24
C PRO A 47 5.42 -1.27 6.33
N LEU A 48 5.56 -2.25 7.23
CA LEU A 48 4.66 -2.46 8.38
C LEU A 48 5.33 -2.15 9.72
N GLY A 49 6.50 -1.51 9.73
CA GLY A 49 7.23 -1.16 10.93
C GLY A 49 8.08 -2.31 11.51
N ARG A 50 8.37 -2.24 12.80
CA ARG A 50 9.27 -3.16 13.50
C ARG A 50 8.68 -4.57 13.57
N ALA A 51 9.53 -5.59 13.44
CA ALA A 51 9.12 -6.98 13.63
C ALA A 51 8.58 -7.20 15.07
N GLY A 52 7.45 -7.90 15.17
CA GLY A 52 6.78 -8.16 16.46
C GLY A 52 5.92 -7.01 17.01
N ASP A 53 5.90 -5.86 16.35
CA ASP A 53 5.04 -4.73 16.75
C ASP A 53 3.61 -4.90 16.21
N GLY A 54 2.87 -5.82 16.83
CA GLY A 54 1.55 -6.23 16.35
C GLY A 54 0.51 -5.11 16.36
N GLU A 55 0.64 -4.14 17.27
CA GLU A 55 -0.27 -2.99 17.35
C GLU A 55 -0.11 -2.09 16.12
N THR A 56 1.11 -1.63 15.83
CA THR A 56 1.44 -0.79 14.67
C THR A 56 1.08 -1.49 13.35
N GLN A 57 1.41 -2.78 13.23
CA GLN A 57 1.12 -3.57 12.04
C GLN A 57 -0.39 -3.68 11.81
N ARG A 58 -1.15 -3.94 12.88
CA ARG A 58 -2.61 -4.02 12.82
C ARG A 58 -3.23 -2.69 12.41
N GLU A 59 -2.78 -1.58 13.00
CA GLU A 59 -3.28 -0.24 12.63
C GLU A 59 -3.01 0.10 11.16
N THR A 60 -1.81 -0.23 10.67
CA THR A 60 -1.43 -0.03 9.27
C THR A 60 -2.34 -0.82 8.33
N LEU A 61 -2.56 -2.11 8.63
CA LEU A 61 -3.45 -2.97 7.82
C LEU A 61 -4.89 -2.49 7.85
N LEU A 62 -5.42 -2.11 9.02
CA LEU A 62 -6.79 -1.58 9.13
C LEU A 62 -6.95 -0.27 8.36
N THR A 63 -5.93 0.58 8.35
CA THR A 63 -5.94 1.83 7.56
C THR A 63 -5.98 1.51 6.07
N ALA A 64 -5.16 0.58 5.60
CA ALA A 64 -5.16 0.14 4.21
C ALA A 64 -6.51 -0.48 3.80
N LEU A 65 -7.10 -1.32 4.65
CA LEU A 65 -8.41 -1.94 4.38
C LEU A 65 -9.55 -0.92 4.31
N LYS A 66 -9.54 0.13 5.15
CA LYS A 66 -10.52 1.22 5.08
C LYS A 66 -10.51 1.93 3.71
N MET A 67 -9.34 2.03 3.06
CA MET A 67 -9.23 2.62 1.73
C MET A 67 -9.88 1.77 0.64
N LEU A 68 -10.21 0.50 0.91
CA LEU A 68 -10.96 -0.36 -0.02
C LEU A 68 -12.47 -0.21 0.12
N THR A 69 -12.95 0.25 1.27
CA THR A 69 -14.38 0.35 1.60
C THR A 69 -14.94 1.76 1.48
N SER A 70 -14.07 2.76 1.52
CA SER A 70 -14.44 4.14 1.22
C SER A 70 -14.23 4.36 -0.27
N ASP A 71 -15.32 4.45 -1.02
CA ASP A 71 -15.28 4.88 -2.43
C ASP A 71 -14.55 6.23 -2.55
N GLY A 72 -13.84 6.41 -3.67
CA GLY A 72 -12.88 7.49 -3.93
C GLY A 72 -13.38 8.92 -3.75
#